data_AF-A0A497QDU7-F1
#
_entry.id   AF-A0A497QDU7-F1
#
_cell.length_a   1.000
_cell.length_b   1.000
_cell.length_c   1.000
_cell.angle_alpha   90.00
_cell.angle_beta   90.00
_cell.angle_gamma   90.00
#
_symmetry.space_group_name_H-M   'P 1'
#
loop_
_entity.id
_entity.type
_entity.pdbx_description
1 polymer ?
#
loop_
_entity_poly.entity_id
_entity_poly.type
_entity_poly.pdbx_seq_one_letter_code
_entity_poly.pdbx_strand_id
1 'polypeptide(L)'
;MSIVVRSPAHQWALVGVFSAFQVITTIVPYSISVGVEGTISVGLVSAPLIGVLLGPVLGAIAVVIGSVLGIMINSSAGIMWYFTPIATASGAFVAGAIRTGRSTLVAPVFLAGLIAFLLGPVGYLCLSYVWLHCITLLPVAALAIPSVGGRVKSYLEQVSDRVRLTSAVALLSFVAVMT
;
A
#
# COMPACT_ATOMS: atom_id res chain seq x y z
N MET A 1 13.70 21.25 -17.60
CA MET A 1 13.34 20.68 -16.27
C MET A 1 14.26 21.33 -15.24
N SER A 2 13.74 22.01 -14.21
CA SER A 2 14.55 22.86 -13.32
C SER A 2 15.49 22.06 -12.41
N ILE A 3 16.63 22.65 -12.02
CA ILE A 3 17.64 22.07 -11.13
C ILE A 3 17.05 21.60 -9.79
N VAL A 4 15.99 22.28 -9.31
CA VAL A 4 15.30 21.96 -8.06
C VAL A 4 14.68 20.56 -8.12
N VAL A 5 14.09 20.20 -9.26
CA VAL A 5 13.43 18.89 -9.48
C VAL A 5 14.43 17.72 -9.47
N ARG A 6 15.72 17.98 -9.72
CA ARG A 6 16.78 16.96 -9.71
C ARG A 6 17.47 16.80 -8.36
N SER A 7 17.21 17.68 -7.39
CA SER A 7 17.88 17.62 -6.10
C SER A 7 17.31 16.49 -5.21
N PRO A 8 18.14 15.75 -4.45
CA PRO A 8 17.65 14.81 -3.44
C PRO A 8 16.71 15.46 -2.42
N ALA A 9 16.91 16.75 -2.13
CA ALA A 9 16.06 17.54 -1.23
C ALA A 9 14.61 17.60 -1.71
N HIS A 10 14.37 17.66 -3.03
CA HIS A 10 13.01 17.66 -3.58
C HIS A 10 12.27 16.34 -3.28
N GLN A 11 12.95 15.21 -3.40
CA GLN A 11 12.36 13.90 -3.09
C GLN A 11 12.02 13.77 -1.60
N TRP A 12 12.90 14.22 -0.72
CA TRP A 12 12.63 14.23 0.73
C TRP A 12 11.54 15.22 1.14
N ALA A 13 11.43 16.36 0.46
CA ALA A 13 10.32 17.28 0.65
C ALA A 13 8.97 16.62 0.29
N LEU A 14 8.93 15.88 -0.83
CA LEU A 14 7.75 15.10 -1.20
C LEU A 14 7.42 14.02 -0.16
N VAL A 15 8.43 13.28 0.34
CA VAL A 15 8.23 12.33 1.45
C VAL A 15 7.60 13.03 2.65
N GLY A 16 8.11 14.19 3.06
CA GLY A 16 7.53 14.96 4.18
C GLY A 16 6.07 15.37 3.96
N VAL A 17 5.73 15.87 2.76
CA VAL A 17 4.35 16.27 2.42
C VAL A 17 3.41 15.07 2.43
N PHE A 18 3.79 13.95 1.80
CA PHE A 18 2.96 12.76 1.75
C PHE A 18 2.90 12.01 3.08
N SER A 19 3.94 12.11 3.92
CA SER A 19 3.87 11.66 5.31
C SER A 19 2.83 12.44 6.10
N ALA A 20 2.82 13.78 6.00
CA ALA A 20 1.83 14.60 6.68
C ALA A 20 0.41 14.29 6.19
N PHE A 21 0.23 14.08 4.89
CA PHE A 21 -1.04 13.59 4.34
C PHE A 21 -1.44 12.23 4.93
N GLN A 22 -0.50 11.28 4.99
CA GLN A 22 -0.76 9.97 5.57
C GLN A 22 -1.17 10.07 7.04
N VAL A 23 -0.52 10.93 7.85
CA VAL A 23 -0.92 11.18 9.25
C VAL A 23 -2.41 11.52 9.34
N ILE A 24 -2.86 12.50 8.55
CA ILE A 24 -4.25 12.95 8.55
C ILE A 24 -5.17 11.77 8.18
N THR A 25 -4.84 11.04 7.11
CA THR A 25 -5.67 9.91 6.68
C THR A 25 -5.69 8.74 7.67
N THR A 26 -4.61 8.52 8.43
CA THR A 26 -4.54 7.49 9.46
C THR A 26 -5.39 7.85 10.68
N ILE A 27 -5.54 9.13 11.01
CA ILE A 27 -6.36 9.57 12.14
C ILE A 27 -7.86 9.50 11.82
N VAL A 28 -8.24 9.62 10.55
CA VAL A 28 -9.64 9.59 10.11
C VAL A 28 -10.14 8.14 10.03
N PRO A 29 -11.13 7.74 10.86
CA PRO A 29 -11.70 6.40 10.79
C PRO A 29 -12.56 6.27 9.52
N TYR A 30 -12.45 5.13 8.84
CA TYR A 30 -13.25 4.78 7.67
C TYR A 30 -14.35 3.76 8.03
N SER A 31 -13.98 2.69 8.74
CA SER A 31 -14.91 1.63 9.14
C SER A 31 -14.50 0.99 10.47
N ILE A 32 -15.46 0.41 11.18
CA ILE A 32 -15.20 -0.49 12.31
C ILE A 32 -14.55 -1.76 11.76
N SER A 33 -13.52 -2.29 12.42
CA SER A 33 -12.94 -3.58 12.06
C SER A 33 -13.87 -4.72 12.46
N VAL A 34 -14.10 -5.66 11.54
CA VAL A 34 -14.90 -6.87 11.83
C VAL A 34 -13.96 -7.93 12.41
N GLY A 35 -14.28 -8.46 13.60
CA GLY A 35 -13.52 -9.56 14.21
C GLY A 35 -12.26 -9.18 15.00
N VAL A 36 -11.88 -7.89 15.06
CA VAL A 36 -10.78 -7.38 15.91
C VAL A 36 -11.19 -6.00 16.46
N GLU A 37 -10.71 -5.65 17.66
CA GLU A 37 -10.89 -4.30 18.21
C GLU A 37 -10.08 -3.25 17.42
N GLY A 38 -10.68 -2.09 17.15
CA GLY A 38 -10.05 -0.97 16.45
C GLY A 38 -10.88 -0.41 15.30
N THR A 39 -10.26 0.46 14.49
CA THR A 39 -10.88 1.02 13.30
C THR A 39 -9.96 0.91 12.10
N ILE A 40 -10.54 0.59 10.95
CA ILE A 40 -9.87 0.73 9.66
C ILE A 40 -9.86 2.21 9.33
N SER A 41 -8.68 2.80 9.17
CA SER A 41 -8.53 4.22 8.82
C SER A 41 -8.51 4.43 7.31
N VAL A 42 -8.77 5.66 6.88
CA VAL A 42 -8.60 6.07 5.47
C VAL A 42 -7.14 5.89 5.04
N GLY A 43 -6.20 5.94 5.98
CA GLY A 43 -4.76 5.70 5.80
C GLY A 43 -4.42 4.37 5.10
N LEU A 44 -5.20 3.32 5.35
CA LEU A 44 -5.02 2.02 4.72
C LEU A 44 -5.29 2.08 3.21
N VAL A 45 -6.27 2.89 2.81
CA VAL A 45 -6.72 3.04 1.41
C VAL A 45 -5.86 4.07 0.66
N SER A 46 -5.39 5.11 1.34
CA SER A 46 -4.55 6.15 0.74
C SER A 46 -3.10 5.72 0.53
N ALA A 47 -2.58 4.77 1.32
CA ALA A 47 -1.19 4.34 1.22
C ALA A 47 -0.79 3.78 -0.17
N PRO A 48 -1.59 2.94 -0.85
CA PRO A 48 -1.33 2.55 -2.24
C PRO A 48 -1.22 3.75 -3.19
N LEU A 49 -2.04 4.80 -3.00
CA LEU A 49 -1.96 6.02 -3.82
C LEU A 49 -0.62 6.74 -3.63
N ILE A 50 -0.17 6.87 -2.38
CA ILE A 50 1.14 7.45 -2.06
C ILE A 50 2.26 6.64 -2.73
N GLY A 51 2.15 5.31 -2.70
CA GLY A 51 3.04 4.38 -3.40
C GLY A 51 3.08 4.61 -4.90
N VAL A 52 1.92 4.74 -5.55
CA VAL A 52 1.81 5.04 -6.99
C VAL A 52 2.45 6.39 -7.34
N LEU A 53 2.30 7.40 -6.49
CA LEU A 53 2.79 8.75 -6.74
C LEU A 53 4.30 8.92 -6.52
N LEU A 54 4.83 8.36 -5.43
CA LEU A 54 6.25 8.50 -5.05
C LEU A 54 7.13 7.32 -5.49
N GLY A 55 6.53 6.25 -5.98
CA GLY A 55 7.21 5.00 -6.25
C GLY A 55 7.41 4.14 -4.99
N PRO A 56 7.98 2.94 -5.15
CA PRO A 56 7.92 1.89 -4.13
C PRO A 56 8.64 2.26 -2.83
N VAL A 57 9.86 2.80 -2.92
CA VAL A 57 10.71 3.04 -1.74
C VAL A 57 10.31 4.33 -1.02
N LEU A 58 10.26 5.46 -1.74
CA LEU A 58 9.93 6.76 -1.15
C LEU A 58 8.47 6.79 -0.65
N GLY A 59 7.55 6.14 -1.38
CA GLY A 59 6.16 6.01 -0.95
C GLY A 59 6.03 5.18 0.32
N ALA A 60 6.70 4.03 0.41
CA ALA A 60 6.71 3.21 1.62
C ALA A 60 7.30 3.97 2.83
N ILE A 61 8.43 4.68 2.66
CA ILE A 61 9.01 5.52 3.72
C ILE A 61 8.01 6.58 4.18
N ALA A 62 7.39 7.30 3.24
CA ALA A 62 6.41 8.32 3.57
C ALA A 62 5.24 7.76 4.39
N VAL A 63 4.75 6.57 3.99
CA VAL A 63 3.65 5.87 4.64
C VAL A 63 4.03 5.33 6.01
N VAL A 64 5.24 4.80 6.21
CA VAL A 64 5.71 4.37 7.53
C VAL A 64 5.72 5.54 8.50
N ILE A 65 6.35 6.66 8.12
CA ILE A 65 6.45 7.85 8.97
C ILE A 65 5.05 8.36 9.32
N GLY A 66 4.18 8.52 8.32
CA GLY A 66 2.85 9.06 8.53
C GLY A 66 1.95 8.13 9.34
N SER A 67 2.01 6.81 9.10
CA SER A 67 1.22 5.82 9.85
C SER A 67 1.68 5.72 11.30
N VAL A 68 2.99 5.74 11.58
CA VAL A 68 3.52 5.73 12.95
C VAL A 68 3.02 6.97 13.71
N LEU A 69 3.23 8.17 13.16
CA LEU A 69 2.79 9.42 13.79
C LEU A 69 1.26 9.46 13.95
N GLY A 70 0.51 8.99 12.95
CA GLY A 70 -0.95 8.92 13.01
C GLY A 70 -1.46 8.00 14.11
N ILE A 71 -0.84 6.83 14.30
CA ILE A 71 -1.17 5.89 15.39
C ILE A 71 -0.80 6.46 16.76
N MET A 72 0.30 7.21 16.87
CA MET A 72 0.65 7.89 18.12
C MET A 72 -0.38 8.96 18.52
N ILE A 73 -1.04 9.58 17.54
CA ILE A 73 -2.12 10.56 17.78
C ILE A 73 -3.46 9.86 18.04
N ASN A 74 -3.77 8.83 17.25
CA ASN A 74 -4.98 8.02 17.39
C ASN A 74 -4.62 6.53 17.43
N SER A 75 -4.45 5.99 18.63
CA SER A 75 -4.06 4.59 18.84
C SER A 75 -5.08 3.58 18.31
N SER A 76 -6.36 3.96 18.21
CA SER A 76 -7.43 3.10 17.68
C SER A 76 -7.30 2.79 16.19
N ALA A 77 -6.49 3.55 15.44
CA ALA A 77 -6.16 3.27 14.04
C ALA A 77 -5.09 2.17 13.90
N GLY A 78 -4.38 1.84 14.98
CA GLY A 78 -3.31 0.85 15.00
C GLY A 78 -3.78 -0.53 15.43
N ILE A 79 -4.63 -1.19 14.62
CA ILE A 79 -5.23 -2.50 14.93
C ILE A 79 -4.17 -3.55 15.34
N MET A 80 -2.98 -3.50 14.73
CA MET A 80 -1.85 -4.39 15.02
C MET A 80 -0.64 -3.63 15.59
N TRP A 81 -0.88 -2.43 16.12
CA TRP A 81 0.11 -1.55 16.71
C TRP A 81 1.35 -1.38 15.80
N TYR A 82 2.52 -1.93 16.17
CA TYR A 82 3.77 -1.82 15.40
C TYR A 82 3.70 -2.45 13.99
N PHE A 83 2.81 -3.42 13.77
CA PHE A 83 2.68 -4.07 12.46
C PHE A 83 1.78 -3.28 11.50
N THR A 84 0.88 -2.43 11.99
CA THR A 84 -0.02 -1.65 11.12
C THR A 84 0.76 -0.74 10.16
N PRO A 85 1.78 0.05 10.58
CA PRO A 85 2.59 0.82 9.65
C PRO A 85 3.32 -0.04 8.61
N ILE A 86 3.78 -1.23 9.00
CA ILE A 86 4.51 -2.14 8.11
C ILE A 86 3.58 -2.70 7.03
N ALA A 87 2.41 -3.21 7.42
CA ALA A 87 1.39 -3.69 6.50
C ALA A 87 0.83 -2.57 5.60
N THR A 88 0.72 -1.35 6.12
CA THR A 88 0.28 -0.21 5.32
C THR A 88 1.37 0.20 4.30
N ALA A 89 2.64 0.10 4.70
CA ALA A 89 3.77 0.40 3.84
C ALA A 89 4.06 -0.68 2.79
N SER A 90 3.77 -1.97 3.05
CA SER A 90 3.85 -3.03 2.03
C SER A 90 2.89 -2.75 0.88
N GLY A 91 1.68 -2.30 1.17
CA GLY A 91 0.73 -1.87 0.15
C GLY A 91 1.23 -0.70 -0.69
N ALA A 92 1.80 0.33 -0.06
CA ALA A 92 2.42 1.45 -0.77
C ALA A 92 3.60 0.98 -1.65
N PHE A 93 4.43 0.08 -1.12
CA PHE A 93 5.56 -0.47 -1.85
C PHE A 93 5.10 -1.24 -3.09
N VAL A 94 4.12 -2.14 -2.95
CA VAL A 94 3.57 -2.94 -4.05
C VAL A 94 2.95 -2.06 -5.13
N ALA A 95 2.12 -1.10 -4.74
CA ALA A 95 1.48 -0.21 -5.69
C ALA A 95 2.51 0.63 -6.48
N GLY A 96 3.53 1.13 -5.79
CA GLY A 96 4.66 1.81 -6.41
C GLY A 96 5.51 0.90 -7.30
N ALA A 97 5.72 -0.36 -6.91
CA ALA A 97 6.47 -1.33 -7.69
C ALA A 97 5.76 -1.65 -9.01
N ILE A 98 4.44 -1.84 -8.98
CA ILE A 98 3.64 -2.05 -10.19
C ILE A 98 3.72 -0.82 -11.10
N ARG A 99 3.53 0.39 -10.55
CA ARG A 99 3.59 1.64 -11.32
C ARG A 99 4.94 1.89 -11.98
N THR A 100 6.04 1.50 -11.33
CA THR A 100 7.41 1.69 -11.83
C THR A 100 7.91 0.55 -12.71
N GLY A 101 7.08 -0.48 -12.96
CA GLY A 101 7.43 -1.63 -13.79
C GLY A 101 8.25 -2.71 -13.09
N ARG A 102 8.34 -2.66 -11.75
CA ARG A 102 8.99 -3.65 -10.90
C ARG A 102 7.98 -4.67 -10.36
N SER A 103 7.02 -5.09 -11.18
CA SER A 103 5.92 -5.97 -10.75
C SER A 103 6.39 -7.35 -10.25
N THR A 104 7.59 -7.77 -10.65
CA THR A 104 8.23 -8.99 -10.14
C THR A 104 8.51 -8.94 -8.64
N LEU A 105 8.55 -7.76 -8.02
CA LEU A 105 8.68 -7.59 -6.57
C LEU A 105 7.35 -7.82 -5.82
N VAL A 106 6.21 -7.86 -6.50
CA VAL A 106 4.90 -8.01 -5.85
C VAL A 106 4.74 -9.40 -5.24
N ALA A 107 5.05 -10.45 -5.99
CA ALA A 107 4.95 -11.83 -5.52
C ALA A 107 5.81 -12.14 -4.28
N PRO A 108 7.11 -11.81 -4.23
CA PRO A 108 7.91 -12.08 -3.04
C PRO A 108 7.46 -11.27 -1.83
N VAL A 109 7.02 -10.02 -2.00
CA VAL A 109 6.49 -9.21 -0.88
C VAL A 109 5.17 -9.78 -0.38
N PHE A 110 4.27 -10.17 -1.28
CA PHE A 110 3.00 -10.83 -0.93
C PHE A 110 3.23 -12.15 -0.19
N LEU A 111 4.14 -13.00 -0.68
CA LEU A 111 4.45 -14.27 -0.02
C LEU A 111 5.08 -14.04 1.37
N ALA A 112 5.99 -13.06 1.50
CA ALA A 112 6.57 -12.71 2.79
C ALA A 112 5.49 -12.19 3.77
N GLY A 113 4.58 -11.33 3.29
CA GLY A 113 3.44 -10.83 4.07
C GLY A 113 2.49 -11.95 4.50
N LEU A 114 2.14 -12.85 3.58
CA LEU A 114 1.27 -14.00 3.88
C LEU A 114 1.91 -14.96 4.88
N ILE A 115 3.21 -15.26 4.75
CA ILE A 115 3.94 -16.09 5.72
C ILE A 115 3.97 -15.40 7.08
N ALA A 116 4.27 -14.09 7.13
CA ALA A 116 4.26 -13.30 8.36
C ALA A 116 2.87 -13.25 8.99
N PHE A 117 1.80 -13.20 8.19
CA PHE A 117 0.43 -13.28 8.66
C PHE A 117 0.13 -14.65 9.27
N LEU A 118 0.38 -15.75 8.54
CA LEU A 118 0.08 -17.11 8.98
C LEU A 118 0.87 -17.56 10.21
N LEU A 119 2.13 -17.14 10.33
CA LEU A 119 2.99 -17.44 11.48
C LEU A 119 2.82 -16.43 12.62
N GLY A 120 2.27 -15.26 12.33
CA GLY A 120 2.10 -14.18 13.28
C GLY A 120 0.87 -14.38 14.19
N PRO A 121 0.85 -13.72 15.35
CA PRO A 121 -0.29 -13.75 16.26
C PRO A 121 -1.58 -13.22 15.61
N VAL A 122 -1.44 -12.35 14.60
CA VAL A 122 -2.55 -11.77 13.85
C VAL A 122 -3.27 -12.84 13.03
N GLY A 123 -2.54 -13.70 12.30
CA GLY A 123 -3.17 -14.73 11.48
C GLY A 123 -3.97 -15.71 12.32
N TYR A 124 -3.50 -16.06 13.51
CA TYR A 124 -4.25 -16.91 14.44
C TYR A 124 -5.61 -16.31 14.83
N LEU A 125 -5.67 -15.00 15.10
CA LEU A 125 -6.91 -14.30 15.45
C LEU A 125 -7.82 -14.07 14.23
N CYS A 126 -7.26 -14.06 13.03
CA CYS A 126 -7.91 -13.63 11.79
C CYS A 126 -7.87 -14.70 10.69
N LEU A 127 -7.83 -15.98 11.04
CA LEU A 127 -7.78 -17.11 10.08
C LEU A 127 -8.93 -17.09 9.06
N SER A 128 -10.09 -16.55 9.46
CA SER A 128 -11.24 -16.35 8.58
C SER A 128 -11.00 -15.36 7.43
N TYR A 129 -9.88 -14.62 7.42
CA TYR A 129 -9.49 -13.71 6.34
C TYR A 129 -8.51 -14.32 5.33
N VAL A 130 -8.02 -15.56 5.56
CA VAL A 130 -7.09 -16.25 4.64
C VAL A 130 -7.65 -16.37 3.22
N TRP A 131 -8.96 -16.54 3.06
CA TRP A 131 -9.59 -16.64 1.74
C TRP A 131 -9.40 -15.38 0.89
N LEU A 132 -9.31 -14.18 1.50
CA LEU A 132 -9.03 -12.93 0.77
C LEU A 132 -7.60 -12.95 0.19
N HIS A 133 -6.62 -13.48 0.94
CA HIS A 133 -5.28 -13.69 0.42
C HIS A 133 -5.27 -14.74 -0.70
N CYS A 134 -6.07 -15.81 -0.58
CA CYS A 134 -6.21 -16.80 -1.65
C CYS A 134 -6.76 -16.20 -2.96
N ILE A 135 -7.75 -15.30 -2.88
CA ILE A 135 -8.25 -14.59 -4.07
C ILE A 135 -7.16 -13.68 -4.65
N THR A 136 -6.37 -13.05 -3.79
CA THR A 136 -5.29 -12.13 -4.19
C THR A 136 -4.11 -12.85 -4.85
N LEU A 137 -3.93 -14.16 -4.62
CA LEU A 137 -2.90 -14.94 -5.32
C LEU A 137 -3.06 -14.89 -6.84
N LEU A 138 -4.28 -14.84 -7.37
CA LEU A 138 -4.52 -14.79 -8.82
C LEU A 138 -3.93 -13.53 -9.48
N PRO A 139 -4.29 -12.29 -9.07
CA PRO A 139 -3.69 -11.09 -9.64
C PRO A 139 -2.19 -10.99 -9.32
N VAL A 140 -1.72 -11.47 -8.17
CA VAL A 140 -0.28 -11.47 -7.82
C VAL A 140 0.51 -12.39 -8.74
N ALA A 141 0.02 -13.62 -8.98
CA ALA A 141 0.65 -14.57 -9.90
C ALA A 141 0.66 -14.02 -11.34
N ALA A 142 -0.42 -13.35 -11.75
CA ALA A 142 -0.46 -12.68 -13.06
C ALA A 142 0.60 -11.57 -13.15
N LEU A 143 0.74 -10.71 -12.12
CA LEU A 143 1.73 -9.63 -12.08
C LEU A 143 3.18 -10.11 -11.99
N ALA A 144 3.42 -11.33 -11.50
CA ALA A 144 4.73 -11.96 -11.48
C ALA A 144 5.25 -12.27 -12.89
N ILE A 145 4.35 -12.43 -13.87
CA ILE A 145 4.72 -12.63 -15.28
C ILE A 145 5.15 -11.27 -15.87
N PRO A 146 6.41 -11.10 -16.30
CA PRO A 146 6.93 -9.79 -16.73
C PRO A 146 6.13 -9.16 -17.89
N SER A 147 5.60 -9.98 -18.80
CA SER A 147 4.78 -9.51 -19.92
C SER A 147 3.45 -8.91 -19.47
N VAL A 148 2.82 -9.47 -18.44
CA VAL A 148 1.58 -8.95 -17.86
C VAL A 148 1.86 -7.68 -17.06
N GLY A 149 2.90 -7.68 -16.21
CA GLY A 149 3.33 -6.50 -15.47
C GLY A 149 3.67 -5.31 -16.36
N GLY A 150 4.36 -5.56 -17.47
CA GLY A 150 4.64 -4.55 -18.49
C GLY A 150 3.37 -3.98 -19.13
N ARG A 151 2.38 -4.84 -19.45
CA ARG A 151 1.07 -4.39 -19.96
C ARG A 151 0.32 -3.55 -18.94
N VAL A 152 0.33 -3.93 -17.67
CA VAL A 152 -0.32 -3.15 -16.59
C VAL A 152 0.34 -1.78 -16.46
N LYS A 153 1.67 -1.69 -16.49
CA LYS A 153 2.38 -0.41 -16.48
C LYS A 153 1.97 0.46 -17.67
N SER A 154 2.03 -0.07 -18.89
CA SER A 154 1.66 0.68 -20.09
C SER A 154 0.21 1.15 -20.05
N TYR A 155 -0.69 0.32 -19.53
CA TYR A 155 -2.09 0.69 -19.32
C TYR A 155 -2.21 1.85 -18.32
N LEU A 156 -1.52 1.81 -17.18
CA LEU A 156 -1.52 2.91 -16.20
C LEU A 156 -0.94 4.22 -16.76
N GLU A 157 -0.03 4.15 -17.73
CA GLU A 157 0.56 5.33 -18.38
C GLU A 157 -0.33 5.92 -19.48
N GLN A 158 -1.17 5.10 -20.13
CA GLN A 158 -2.02 5.49 -21.25
C GLN A 158 -3.46 5.85 -20.84
N VAL A 159 -3.85 5.54 -19.62
CA VAL A 159 -5.21 5.81 -19.13
C VAL A 159 -5.39 7.31 -18.87
N SER A 160 -6.05 7.97 -19.81
CA SER A 160 -6.57 9.35 -19.66
C SER A 160 -8.03 9.39 -19.18
N ASP A 161 -8.73 8.26 -19.22
CA ASP A 161 -10.15 8.15 -18.87
C ASP A 161 -10.33 7.94 -17.36
N ARG A 162 -11.12 8.81 -16.71
CA ARG A 162 -11.38 8.78 -15.26
C ARG A 162 -11.91 7.42 -14.80
N VAL A 163 -12.82 6.78 -15.55
CA VAL A 163 -13.45 5.52 -15.10
C VAL A 163 -12.42 4.39 -15.08
N ARG A 164 -11.58 4.33 -16.13
CA ARG A 164 -10.50 3.34 -16.25
C ARG A 164 -9.38 3.56 -15.25
N LEU A 165 -9.09 4.81 -14.90
CA LEU A 165 -8.12 5.13 -13.85
C LEU A 165 -8.61 4.65 -12.49
N THR A 166 -9.90 4.89 -12.21
CA THR A 166 -10.52 4.52 -10.94
C THR A 166 -10.53 3.01 -10.73
N SER A 167 -10.86 2.23 -11.77
CA SER A 167 -10.83 0.77 -11.66
C SER A 167 -9.41 0.20 -11.55
N ALA A 168 -8.43 0.77 -12.25
CA ALA A 168 -7.03 0.36 -12.14
C ALA A 168 -6.47 0.67 -10.75
N VAL A 169 -6.77 1.86 -10.21
CA VAL A 169 -6.40 2.25 -8.86
C VAL A 169 -7.09 1.38 -7.82
N ALA A 170 -8.37 1.03 -8.00
CA ALA A 170 -9.09 0.14 -7.10
C ALA A 170 -8.46 -1.26 -7.07
N LEU A 171 -8.10 -1.83 -8.23
CA LEU A 171 -7.47 -3.14 -8.32
C LEU A 171 -6.04 -3.12 -7.73
N LEU A 172 -5.26 -2.08 -8.01
CA LEU A 172 -3.96 -1.86 -7.38
C LEU A 172 -4.08 -1.73 -5.86
N SER A 173 -5.07 -0.98 -5.39
CA SER A 173 -5.31 -0.77 -3.96
C SER A 173 -5.77 -2.07 -3.30
N PHE A 174 -6.61 -2.87 -3.96
CA PHE A 174 -7.00 -4.19 -3.47
C PHE A 174 -5.78 -5.12 -3.33
N VAL A 175 -4.97 -5.27 -4.38
CA VAL A 175 -3.75 -6.09 -4.32
C VAL A 175 -2.80 -5.58 -3.24
N ALA A 176 -2.60 -4.27 -3.18
CA ALA A 176 -1.71 -3.62 -2.22
C ALA A 176 -2.17 -3.81 -0.77
N VAL A 177 -3.46 -3.63 -0.47
CA VAL A 177 -3.99 -3.78 0.89
C VAL A 177 -3.99 -5.25 1.34
N MET A 178 -4.07 -6.19 0.40
CA MET A 178 -4.01 -7.63 0.69
C MET A 178 -2.58 -8.18 0.76
N THR A 179 -1.55 -7.36 0.53
CA THR A 179 -0.11 -7.72 0.56
C THR A 179 0.56 -7.34 1.86
#